data_AF-A0A9E3QTV6-F1
#
_entry.id   AF-A0A9E3QTV6-F1
#
_cell.length_a   1.000
_cell.length_b   1.000
_cell.length_c   1.000
_cell.angle_alpha   90.00
_cell.angle_beta   90.00
_cell.angle_gamma   90.00
#
_symmetry.space_group_name_H-M   'P 1'
#
loop_
_entity.id
_entity.type
_entity.pdbx_description
1 polymer ?
#
loop_
_entity_poly.entity_id
_entity_poly.type
_entity_poly.pdbx_seq_one_letter_code
_entity_poly.pdbx_strand_id
1 'polypeptide(L)'
;MKEVEGIEQVQVRRVWSNVGALNLSLWVHSLVELWGWSRPAAELSDRSASPWDDAGRRPSHADRRKALQREMLEEEFQRGWGEGPLLPKIRDLRDRVVKLVA
;
A
#
# COMPACT_ATOMS: atom_id res chain seq x y z
N MET A 1 -2.95 25.60 -17.28
CA MET A 1 -2.47 24.53 -16.36
C MET A 1 -3.71 23.81 -15.87
N LYS A 2 -3.91 22.53 -16.20
CA LYS A 2 -5.09 21.79 -15.71
C LYS A 2 -4.66 21.00 -14.49
N GLU A 3 -5.07 21.46 -13.31
CA GLU A 3 -5.02 20.66 -12.09
C GLU A 3 -6.03 19.52 -12.22
N VAL A 4 -5.60 18.30 -11.90
CA VAL A 4 -6.44 17.11 -11.88
C VAL A 4 -5.98 16.23 -10.72
N GLU A 5 -6.80 16.07 -9.68
CA GLU A 5 -6.61 15.09 -8.61
C GLU A 5 -7.54 13.89 -8.85
N GLY A 6 -7.00 12.66 -8.82
CA GLY A 6 -7.77 11.40 -8.94
C GLY A 6 -7.27 10.43 -10.02
N ILE A 7 -7.96 9.29 -10.18
CA ILE A 7 -7.70 8.16 -11.14
C ILE A 7 -7.54 8.63 -12.61
N GLU A 8 -7.84 9.90 -12.86
CA GLU A 8 -7.71 10.66 -14.10
C GLU A 8 -6.25 11.08 -14.47
N GLN A 9 -5.25 10.66 -13.69
CA GLN A 9 -3.82 10.95 -13.90
C GLN A 9 -3.14 10.09 -14.99
N VAL A 10 -3.86 9.16 -15.62
CA VAL A 10 -3.28 8.45 -16.77
C VAL A 10 -3.21 9.41 -17.95
N GLN A 11 -2.05 10.04 -18.13
CA GLN A 11 -1.77 10.94 -19.24
C GLN A 11 -0.49 10.51 -19.94
N VAL A 12 -0.59 9.46 -20.74
CA VAL A 12 0.48 9.06 -21.65
C VAL A 12 0.22 9.61 -23.05
N ARG A 13 1.31 9.87 -23.80
CA ARG A 13 1.27 10.61 -25.08
C ARG A 13 0.40 9.97 -26.16
N ARG A 14 0.16 8.65 -26.10
CA ARG A 14 -0.63 7.91 -27.10
C ARG A 14 -1.95 7.48 -26.49
N VAL A 15 -3.06 7.71 -27.22
CA VAL A 15 -4.43 7.40 -26.78
C VAL A 15 -4.57 5.93 -26.37
N TRP A 16 -4.06 4.98 -27.16
CA TRP A 16 -4.14 3.55 -26.83
C TRP A 16 -3.34 3.16 -25.60
N SER A 17 -2.16 3.76 -25.42
CA SER A 17 -1.38 3.57 -24.19
C SER A 17 -2.13 4.12 -22.98
N ASN A 18 -2.90 5.21 -23.16
CA ASN A 18 -3.69 5.83 -22.09
C ASN A 18 -4.83 4.92 -21.67
N VAL A 19 -5.58 4.38 -22.63
CA VAL A 19 -6.60 3.36 -22.37
C VAL A 19 -6.00 2.16 -21.64
N GLY A 20 -4.85 1.64 -22.09
CA GLY A 20 -4.17 0.52 -21.43
C GLY A 20 -3.78 0.82 -19.99
N ALA A 21 -3.16 1.97 -19.73
CA ALA A 21 -2.74 2.36 -18.40
C ALA A 21 -3.92 2.69 -17.46
N LEU A 22 -5.04 3.21 -17.98
CA LEU A 22 -6.27 3.39 -17.22
C LEU A 22 -6.83 2.04 -16.79
N ASN A 23 -6.96 1.09 -17.72
CA ASN A 23 -7.42 -0.26 -17.40
C ASN A 23 -6.52 -0.92 -16.35
N LEU A 24 -5.20 -0.88 -16.53
CA LEU A 24 -4.27 -1.45 -15.55
C LEU A 24 -4.43 -0.82 -14.16
N SER A 25 -4.58 0.50 -14.10
CA SER A 25 -4.79 1.22 -12.84
C SER A 25 -6.09 0.79 -12.15
N LEU A 26 -7.18 0.64 -12.91
CA LEU A 26 -8.47 0.16 -12.40
C LEU A 26 -8.40 -1.28 -11.91
N TRP A 27 -7.70 -2.16 -12.64
CA TRP A 27 -7.48 -3.55 -12.22
C TRP A 27 -6.72 -3.61 -10.89
N VAL A 28 -5.58 -2.93 -10.79
CA VAL A 28 -4.78 -2.89 -9.55
C VAL A 28 -5.57 -2.28 -8.40
N HIS A 29 -6.28 -1.18 -8.65
CA HIS A 29 -7.14 -0.55 -7.64
C HIS A 29 -8.19 -1.53 -7.10
N SER A 30 -8.87 -2.24 -8.01
CA SER A 30 -9.90 -3.22 -7.67
C SER A 30 -9.35 -4.40 -6.89
N LEU A 31 -8.15 -4.90 -7.26
CA LEU A 31 -7.48 -5.99 -6.55
C LEU A 31 -7.12 -5.60 -5.12
N VAL A 32 -6.65 -4.37 -4.91
CA VAL A 32 -6.35 -3.85 -3.55
C VAL A 32 -7.62 -3.74 -2.71
N GLU A 33 -8.71 -3.22 -3.28
CA GLU A 33 -10.00 -3.15 -2.56
C GLU A 33 -10.54 -4.54 -2.23
N LEU A 34 -10.42 -5.49 -3.16
CA LEU A 34 -10.83 -6.89 -2.96
C LEU A 34 -10.00 -7.57 -1.86
N TRP A 35 -8.67 -7.40 -1.88
CA TRP A 35 -7.78 -7.93 -0.84
C TRP A 35 -8.12 -7.39 0.55
N GLY A 36 -8.47 -6.10 0.65
CA GLY A 36 -8.83 -5.47 1.92
C GLY A 36 -10.30 -5.62 2.32
N TRP A 37 -11.13 -6.30 1.53
CA TRP A 37 -12.59 -6.28 1.70
C TRP A 37 -13.07 -6.87 3.03
N SER A 38 -12.49 -8.00 3.44
CA SER A 38 -12.87 -8.73 4.66
C SER A 38 -11.97 -8.44 5.87
N ARG A 39 -11.00 -7.53 5.72
CA ARG A 39 -10.04 -7.24 6.79
C ARG A 39 -10.55 -6.16 7.74
N PRO A 40 -10.27 -6.28 9.05
CA PRO A 40 -10.69 -5.29 10.02
C PRO A 40 -9.98 -3.95 9.79
N ALA A 41 -10.66 -2.85 10.08
CA ALA A 41 -10.12 -1.50 9.87
C ALA A 41 -8.78 -1.27 10.61
N ALA A 42 -8.65 -1.85 11.81
CA ALA A 42 -7.42 -1.75 12.61
C ALA A 42 -6.18 -2.39 11.95
N GLU A 43 -6.35 -3.38 11.06
CA GLU A 43 -5.23 -3.96 10.31
C GLU A 43 -4.88 -3.15 9.05
N LEU A 44 -5.86 -2.41 8.53
CA LEU A 44 -5.75 -1.66 7.28
C LEU A 44 -5.21 -0.24 7.49
N SER A 45 -5.41 0.36 8.66
CA SER A 45 -4.98 1.73 8.95
C SER A 45 -4.15 1.80 10.22
N ASP A 46 -2.91 2.29 10.08
CA ASP A 46 -2.08 2.76 11.19
C ASP A 46 -2.06 4.29 11.17
N ARG A 47 -2.55 4.91 12.25
CA ARG A 47 -2.59 6.37 12.43
C ARG A 47 -1.56 6.87 13.44
N SER A 48 -0.63 6.03 13.88
CA SER A 48 0.38 6.40 14.89
C SER A 48 1.23 7.62 14.49
N ALA A 49 1.44 7.82 13.18
CA ALA A 49 2.15 8.98 12.63
C ALA A 49 1.26 10.21 12.39
N SER A 50 -0.05 10.11 12.60
CA SER A 50 -1.02 11.17 12.35
C SER A 50 -2.05 11.23 13.50
N PRO A 51 -1.61 11.56 14.73
CA PRO A 51 -2.48 11.56 15.92
C PRO A 51 -3.62 12.58 15.87
N TRP A 52 -3.60 13.50 14.91
CA TRP A 52 -4.68 14.46 14.65
C TRP A 52 -5.77 13.91 13.71
N ASP A 53 -5.56 12.75 13.08
CA ASP A 53 -6.58 12.07 12.25
C ASP A 53 -7.53 11.26 13.14
N ASP A 54 -8.78 11.13 12.71
CA ASP A 54 -9.79 10.37 13.45
C ASP A 54 -9.47 8.87 13.41
N ALA A 55 -9.27 8.28 14.61
CA ALA A 55 -8.98 6.87 14.77
C ALA A 55 -10.14 5.95 14.33
N GLY A 56 -11.39 6.45 14.34
CA GLY A 56 -12.58 5.74 13.87
C GLY A 56 -12.84 5.87 12.37
N ARG A 57 -12.01 6.64 11.64
CA ARG A 57 -12.22 6.90 10.22
C ARG A 57 -12.12 5.60 9.42
N ARG A 58 -13.08 5.41 8.49
CA ARG A 58 -13.05 4.27 7.56
C ARG A 58 -11.72 4.25 6.80
N PRO A 59 -11.05 3.08 6.68
CA PRO A 59 -9.84 2.96 5.86
C PRO A 59 -10.10 3.39 4.42
N SER A 60 -9.23 4.24 3.91
CA SER A 60 -9.20 4.67 2.51
C SER A 60 -8.54 3.63 1.62
N HIS A 61 -8.64 3.81 0.31
CA HIS A 61 -7.87 3.01 -0.65
C HIS A 61 -6.36 3.10 -0.41
N ALA A 62 -5.87 4.29 -0.05
CA ALA A 62 -4.45 4.49 0.25
C ALA A 62 -4.01 3.67 1.47
N ASP A 63 -4.86 3.58 2.50
CA ASP A 63 -4.60 2.77 3.69
C ASP A 63 -4.53 1.28 3.31
N ARG A 64 -5.50 0.77 2.53
CA ARG A 64 -5.46 -0.62 2.02
C ARG A 64 -4.21 -0.91 1.19
N ARG A 65 -3.85 0.01 0.29
CA ARG A 65 -2.65 -0.13 -0.55
C ARG A 65 -1.39 -0.19 0.30
N LYS A 66 -1.26 0.68 1.30
CA LYS A 66 -0.12 0.70 2.24
C LYS A 66 -0.06 -0.58 3.07
N ALA A 67 -1.20 -1.05 3.57
CA ALA A 67 -1.29 -2.29 4.31
C ALA A 67 -0.87 -3.51 3.45
N LEU A 68 -1.29 -3.55 2.18
CA LEU A 68 -0.86 -4.60 1.25
C LEU A 68 0.65 -4.51 0.95
N GLN A 69 1.18 -3.31 0.73
CA GLN A 69 2.62 -3.12 0.51
C GLN A 69 3.45 -3.58 1.71
N ARG A 70 2.97 -3.29 2.93
CA ARG A 70 3.56 -3.77 4.18
C ARG A 70 3.61 -5.29 4.23
N GLU A 71 2.47 -5.95 3.98
CA GLU A 71 2.38 -7.42 3.97
C GLU A 71 3.31 -8.05 2.94
N MET A 72 3.29 -7.57 1.69
CA MET A 72 4.17 -8.08 0.64
C MET A 72 5.65 -7.93 1.00
N LEU A 73 6.03 -6.80 1.61
CA LEU A 73 7.41 -6.57 2.01
C LEU A 73 7.83 -7.46 3.18
N GLU A 74 6.94 -7.64 4.17
CA GLU A 74 7.15 -8.58 5.29
C GLU A 74 7.34 -10.01 4.77
N GLU A 75 6.51 -10.46 3.82
CA GLU A 75 6.63 -11.76 3.16
C GLU A 75 7.95 -11.93 2.40
N GLU A 76 8.37 -10.91 1.64
CA GLU A 76 9.64 -10.95 0.90
C GLU A 76 10.85 -11.03 1.83
N PHE A 77 10.83 -10.31 2.95
CA PHE A 77 11.86 -10.44 3.98
C PHE A 77 11.88 -11.85 4.58
N GLN A 78 10.71 -12.45 4.86
CA GLN A 78 10.63 -13.80 5.39
C GLN A 78 11.16 -14.84 4.39
N ARG A 79 10.78 -14.72 3.11
CA ARG A 79 11.27 -15.59 2.02
C ARG A 79 12.78 -15.50 1.84
N GLY A 80 13.33 -14.28 1.87
CA GLY A 80 14.76 -14.06 1.69
C GLY A 80 15.62 -14.49 2.89
N TRP A 81 15.08 -14.49 4.10
CA TRP A 81 15.86 -14.69 5.34
C TRP A 81 15.92 -16.14 5.84
N GLY A 82 15.06 -17.04 5.35
CA GLY A 82 15.01 -18.45 5.78
C GLY A 82 14.59 -18.62 7.26
N GLU A 83 14.66 -19.86 7.78
CA GLU A 83 14.11 -20.23 9.10
C GLU A 83 14.99 -19.85 10.32
N GLY A 84 16.07 -19.09 10.11
CA GLY A 84 17.02 -18.73 11.17
C GLY A 84 16.62 -17.47 11.98
N PRO A 85 17.04 -17.35 13.25
CA PRO A 85 16.75 -16.16 14.04
C PRO A 85 17.43 -14.91 13.45
N LEU A 86 16.63 -13.87 13.23
CA LEU A 86 17.13 -12.54 12.86
C LEU A 86 17.94 -11.95 14.02
N LEU A 87 19.19 -11.58 13.73
CA LEU A 87 19.98 -10.72 14.62
C LEU A 87 19.18 -9.46 14.98
N PRO A 88 19.18 -9.01 16.25
CA PRO A 88 18.35 -7.88 16.69
C PRO A 88 18.49 -6.64 15.80
N LYS A 89 19.72 -6.27 15.43
CA LYS A 89 20.01 -5.12 14.56
C LYS A 89 19.35 -5.22 13.17
N ILE A 90 19.22 -6.44 12.63
CA ILE A 90 18.62 -6.68 11.32
C ILE A 90 17.10 -6.65 11.41
N ARG A 91 16.54 -7.18 12.51
CA ARG A 91 15.11 -7.04 12.82
C ARG A 91 14.71 -5.57 12.95
N ASP A 92 15.48 -4.78 13.69
CA ASP A 92 15.24 -3.35 13.84
C ASP A 92 15.36 -2.58 12.51
N LEU A 93 16.27 -3.02 11.62
CA LEU A 93 16.36 -2.45 10.28
C LEU A 93 15.12 -2.79 9.45
N ARG A 94 14.72 -4.07 9.42
CA ARG A 94 13.50 -4.53 8.73
C ARG A 94 12.30 -3.72 9.20
N ASP A 95 12.07 -3.61 10.52
CA ASP A 95 10.89 -2.94 11.07
C ASP A 95 10.87 -1.45 10.71
N ARG A 96 12.03 -0.79 10.68
CA ARG A 96 12.14 0.60 10.21
C ARG A 96 11.85 0.74 8.72
N VAL A 97 12.36 -0.17 7.88
CA VAL A 97 12.11 -0.14 6.43
C VAL A 97 10.63 -0.39 6.14
N VAL A 98 10.02 -1.38 6.79
CA VAL A 98 8.60 -1.69 6.67
C VAL A 98 7.75 -0.47 7.08
N LYS A 99 8.11 0.19 8.18
CA LYS A 99 7.41 1.41 8.65
C LYS A 99 7.52 2.60 7.69
N LEU A 100 8.57 2.69 6.88
CA LEU A 100 8.72 3.78 5.89
C LEU A 100 7.83 3.60 4.65
N VAL A 101 7.45 2.36 4.34
CA VAL A 101 6.60 2.03 3.20
C VAL A 101 5.12 2.13 3.56
N ALA A 102 4.77 1.85 4.82
CA ALA A 102 3.42 1.98 5.38
C ALA A 102 3.04 3.43 5.71
#